data_AF-A0A7K4BEB6-F1
#
_entry.id   AF-A0A7K4BEB6-F1
#
_cell.length_a   1.000
_cell.length_b   1.000
_cell.length_c   1.000
_cell.angle_alpha   90.00
_cell.angle_beta   90.00
_cell.angle_gamma   90.00
#
_symmetry.space_group_name_H-M   'P 1'
#
loop_
_entity.id
_entity.type
_entity.pdbx_description
1 polymer ?
#
loop_
_entity_poly.entity_id
_entity_poly.type
_entity_poly.pdbx_seq_one_letter_code
_entity_poly.pdbx_strand_id
1 'polypeptide(L)' 'QNRRVPAWVMIRTNRAVASHPKRRNWRRSTLKV' A
#
# COMPACT_ATOMS: atom_id res chain seq x y z
N GLN A 1 -8.14 1.19 2.23
CA GLN A 1 -6.70 1.45 2.45
C GLN A 1 -5.82 0.28 2.00
N ASN A 2 -6.25 -0.96 2.21
CA ASN A 2 -5.43 -2.15 1.94
C ASN A 2 -5.32 -2.53 0.44
N ARG A 3 -4.88 -1.60 -0.42
CA ARG A 3 -4.73 -1.78 -1.87
C ARG A 3 -3.28 -1.46 -2.26
N ARG A 4 -2.82 -1.85 -3.45
CA ARG A 4 -1.47 -1.43 -3.92
C ARG A 4 -1.53 0.04 -4.35
N VAL A 5 -0.38 0.70 -4.38
CA VAL A 5 -0.21 1.96 -5.10
C VAL A 5 -0.56 1.72 -6.58
N PRO A 6 -1.39 2.58 -7.20
CA PRO A 6 -1.72 2.45 -8.62
C PRO A 6 -0.50 2.53 -9.55
N ALA A 7 -0.56 1.85 -10.68
CA ALA A 7 0.55 1.78 -11.65
C ALA A 7 0.97 3.17 -12.16
N TRP A 8 0.02 4.03 -12.50
CA TRP A 8 0.28 5.39 -12.98
C TRP A 8 0.99 6.28 -11.94
N VAL A 9 0.81 6.02 -10.64
CA VAL A 9 1.57 6.70 -9.58
C VAL A 9 3.00 6.19 -9.56
N MET A 10 3.19 4.87 -9.62
CA MET A 10 4.54 4.26 -9.66
C MET A 10 5.35 4.74 -10.87
N ILE A 11 4.71 4.90 -12.03
CA ILE A 11 5.36 5.42 -13.25
C ILE A 11 5.75 6.89 -13.05
N ARG A 12 4.84 7.74 -12.57
CA ARG A 12 5.13 9.17 -12.34
C ARG A 12 6.18 9.43 -11.27
N THR A 13 6.31 8.54 -10.28
CA THR A 13 7.30 8.68 -9.22
C THR A 13 8.61 7.93 -9.50
N ASN A 14 8.86 7.47 -10.73
CA ASN A 14 10.03 6.62 -11.05
C ASN A 14 10.22 5.46 -10.06
N ARG A 15 9.12 4.81 -9.68
CA ARG A 15 9.04 3.72 -8.69
C ARG A 15 9.48 4.08 -7.25
N ALA A 16 9.67 5.36 -6.90
CA ALA A 16 9.97 5.79 -5.54
C ALA A 16 8.88 5.37 -4.52
N VAL A 17 7.62 5.29 -4.95
CA VAL A 17 6.49 4.88 -4.10
C VAL A 17 5.87 3.59 -4.66
N ALA A 18 6.43 2.44 -4.28
CA ALA A 18 6.01 1.11 -4.78
C ALA A 18 5.01 0.37 -3.87
N SER A 19 5.01 0.70 -2.57
CA SER A 19 4.17 0.07 -1.54
C SER A 19 3.29 1.12 -0.87
N HIS A 20 2.07 0.72 -0.51
CA HIS A 20 1.16 1.60 0.22
C HIS A 20 1.41 1.39 1.73
N PRO A 21 1.82 2.43 2.49
CA PRO A 21 2.23 2.29 3.89
C PRO A 21 1.09 1.84 4.81
N LYS A 22 -0.17 2.13 4.44
CA LYS A 22 -1.36 1.68 5.18
C LYS A 22 -1.91 0.33 4.68
N ARG A 23 -1.11 -0.47 3.96
CA ARG A 23 -1.44 -1.88 3.72
C ARG A 23 -1.37 -2.63 5.03
N ARG A 24 -2.30 -3.56 5.20
CA ARG A 24 -2.48 -4.32 6.43
C ARG A 24 -2.66 -5.79 6.10
N ASN A 25 -2.00 -6.66 6.85
CA ASN A 25 -2.16 -8.10 6.69
C ASN A 25 -2.97 -8.63 7.87
N TRP A 26 -3.99 -9.44 7.61
CA TRP A 26 -4.87 -9.99 8.64
C TRP A 26 -4.13 -10.85 9.68
N ARG A 27 -3.04 -11.52 9.27
CA ARG A 27 -2.15 -12.26 10.19
C ARG A 27 -1.20 -11.40 11.01
N ARG A 28 -0.91 -10.16 10.57
CA ARG A 28 0.12 -9.31 11.19
C ARG A 28 -0.44 -8.08 11.90
N SER A 29 -1.71 -7.77 11.71
CA SER A 29 -2.31 -6.56 12.29
C SER A 29 -3.78 -6.77 12.57
N THR A 30 -4.13 -6.79 13.85
CA THR A 30 -5.51 -6.88 14.33
C THR A 30 -6.24 -5.56 14.10
N LEU A 31 -7.51 -5.65 13.71
CA LEU A 31 -8.41 -4.52 13.82
C LEU A 31 -8.94 -4.50 15.25
N LYS A 32 -8.78 -3.37 15.95
CA LYS A 32 -9.69 -3.04 17.04
C LYS A 32 -10.92 -2.44 16.38
N VAL A 33 -11.92 -3.28 16.11
CA VAL A 33 -13.30 -2.82 15.88
C VAL A 33 -14.00 -2.88 17.22
#